data_AF-A0A0B1YNT8-F1
#
_entry.id   AF-A0A0B1YNT8-F1
#
_cell.length_a   1.000
_cell.length_b   1.000
_cell.length_c   1.000
_cell.angle_alpha   90.00
_cell.angle_beta   90.00
_cell.angle_gamma   90.00
#
_symmetry.space_group_name_H-M   'P 1'
#
loop_
_entity.id
_entity.type
_entity.pdbx_description
1 polymer ?
#
loop_
_entity_poly.entity_id
_entity_poly.type
_entity_poly.pdbx_seq_one_letter_code
_entity_poly.pdbx_strand_id
1 'polypeptide(L)'
;MTSFVTAQTLKAWLHDGAEIALFDVREHGQYGEAHLFYAIPLPYSRLEIDAPRLAPRRAVRMVVYDDNDGVAARAAERLAAIGYTDVHVLQDGAQGWTRAGFTLFAGVNVPSKTFGELVEMAYHTPRVTARELAAMRERGDAVVILDGRPVSEYLKMTIPSSICCPNGELGYRVRELVPDSETPIVVNCAGRTRSIIGAQTLINLGIPNPVMALENGTQGWFLEDLPLEHGSTRRYPDTVTPATVKDMREASQQLATRFAVPEVDAAMLARWAAQGEHSVFLCDVRTPEEFATGSLPGAQHAPGGQLIQATDQYVGVRHARLVLFDADGVRAPIVAGWLRQLGHDAYVLHGGLHEGLASDAALPIPAPVSQQPLPEISADALAGALAAGTVQVVDLRPSMAFRRAHVPGATWAIRPRLPALAADRDTVLIADDPRIAELVAAEWHTTSRIKLLAGGFAAWTAAGHATEGAENVPPDADCIDYLFFVHDRHDGNKAAARQYLAWETGLLAQLDAQELGAFRVGTGATQP
;
A
#
# COMPACT_ATOMS: atom_id res chain seq x y z
N MET A 1 -0.26 -29.22 -12.96
CA MET A 1 -1.72 -29.13 -13.20
C MET A 1 -2.24 -28.01 -12.32
N THR A 2 -2.99 -27.07 -12.88
CA THR A 2 -3.60 -25.97 -12.13
C THR A 2 -4.68 -26.53 -11.21
N SER A 3 -4.59 -26.25 -9.91
CA SER A 3 -5.60 -26.65 -8.93
C SER A 3 -6.66 -25.56 -8.82
N PHE A 4 -7.94 -25.92 -8.84
CA PHE A 4 -9.06 -24.98 -8.74
C PHE A 4 -9.80 -25.15 -7.41
N VAL A 5 -10.29 -24.04 -6.85
CA VAL A 5 -11.06 -24.03 -5.59
C VAL A 5 -12.36 -23.25 -5.75
N THR A 6 -13.43 -23.71 -5.11
CA THR A 6 -14.72 -23.03 -5.16
C THR A 6 -14.73 -21.77 -4.28
N ALA A 7 -15.64 -20.84 -4.54
CA ALA A 7 -15.85 -19.66 -3.70
C ALA A 7 -16.17 -20.03 -2.25
N GLN A 8 -16.98 -21.07 -2.01
CA GLN A 8 -17.32 -21.54 -0.66
C GLN A 8 -16.09 -22.10 0.07
N THR A 9 -15.25 -22.87 -0.63
CA THR A 9 -13.99 -23.37 -0.07
C THR A 9 -13.05 -22.22 0.28
N LEU A 10 -12.86 -21.26 -0.63
CA LEU A 10 -12.03 -20.09 -0.36
C LEU A 10 -12.56 -19.29 0.83
N LYS A 11 -13.87 -19.04 0.91
CA LYS A 11 -14.49 -18.35 2.05
C LYS A 11 -14.19 -19.07 3.36
N ALA A 12 -14.33 -20.40 3.40
CA ALA A 12 -13.97 -21.18 4.59
C ALA A 12 -12.49 -21.03 4.96
N TRP A 13 -11.58 -21.11 3.98
CA TRP A 13 -10.14 -20.97 4.20
C TRP A 13 -9.71 -19.58 4.67
N LEU A 14 -10.41 -18.51 4.27
CA LEU A 14 -10.14 -17.16 4.75
C LEU A 14 -10.44 -16.97 6.25
N HIS A 15 -11.16 -17.92 6.85
CA HIS A 15 -11.65 -17.85 8.23
C HIS A 15 -11.31 -19.11 9.07
N ASP A 16 -10.48 -20.03 8.57
CA ASP A 16 -10.11 -21.26 9.29
C ASP A 16 -8.90 -21.09 10.23
N GLY A 17 -8.25 -19.91 10.19
CA GLY A 17 -7.10 -19.57 11.02
C GLY A 17 -5.74 -20.01 10.46
N ALA A 18 -5.71 -20.74 9.34
CA ALA A 18 -4.47 -21.09 8.66
C ALA A 18 -3.95 -19.91 7.81
N GLU A 19 -2.65 -19.88 7.54
CA GLU A 19 -2.09 -18.90 6.62
C GLU A 19 -2.69 -19.04 5.23
N ILE A 20 -3.08 -17.92 4.64
CA ILE A 20 -3.56 -17.86 3.27
C ILE A 20 -3.12 -16.56 2.60
N ALA A 21 -2.58 -16.67 1.39
CA ALA A 21 -2.36 -15.57 0.48
C ALA A 21 -3.50 -15.54 -0.55
N LEU A 22 -4.28 -14.46 -0.60
CA LEU A 22 -5.32 -14.27 -1.60
C LEU A 22 -4.91 -13.12 -2.52
N PHE A 23 -4.51 -13.44 -3.74
CA PHE A 23 -4.01 -12.44 -4.70
C PHE A 23 -4.99 -12.20 -5.84
N ASP A 24 -5.35 -10.94 -6.04
CA ASP A 24 -5.98 -10.47 -7.26
C ASP A 24 -4.87 -10.22 -8.29
N VAL A 25 -4.84 -11.02 -9.35
CA VAL A 25 -3.79 -10.92 -10.37
C VAL A 25 -4.18 -10.02 -11.54
N ARG A 26 -5.34 -9.38 -11.47
CA ARG A 26 -5.75 -8.35 -12.43
C ARG A 26 -4.95 -7.07 -12.20
N GLU A 27 -5.02 -6.18 -13.18
CA GLU A 27 -4.31 -4.91 -13.12
C GLU A 27 -4.99 -3.94 -12.13
N HIS A 28 -4.27 -2.91 -11.69
CA HIS A 28 -4.67 -2.05 -10.56
C HIS A 28 -6.05 -1.40 -10.74
N GLY A 29 -6.40 -1.00 -11.97
CA GLY A 29 -7.71 -0.45 -12.27
C GLY A 29 -8.83 -1.47 -12.05
N GLN A 30 -8.68 -2.69 -12.55
CA GLN A 30 -9.66 -3.76 -12.36
C GLN A 30 -9.84 -4.14 -10.89
N TYR A 31 -8.74 -4.27 -10.13
CA TYR A 31 -8.80 -4.51 -8.69
C TYR A 31 -9.62 -3.42 -8.00
N GLY A 32 -9.31 -2.15 -8.29
CA GLY A 32 -9.96 -1.02 -7.64
C GLY A 32 -11.45 -0.85 -7.97
N GLU A 33 -11.93 -1.39 -9.08
CA GLU A 33 -13.35 -1.36 -9.43
C GLU A 33 -14.17 -2.33 -8.57
N ALA A 34 -13.69 -3.56 -8.37
CA ALA A 34 -14.35 -4.57 -7.54
C ALA A 34 -13.42 -5.74 -7.20
N HIS A 35 -13.19 -6.04 -5.92
CA HIS A 35 -12.32 -7.12 -5.45
C HIS A 35 -12.88 -7.85 -4.21
N LEU A 36 -12.34 -9.02 -3.87
CA LEU A 36 -12.70 -9.73 -2.64
C LEU A 36 -12.18 -8.96 -1.40
N PHE A 37 -12.89 -9.02 -0.27
CA PHE A 37 -12.57 -8.19 0.91
C PHE A 37 -11.10 -8.28 1.38
N TYR A 38 -10.55 -9.50 1.45
CA TYR A 38 -9.17 -9.77 1.85
C TYR A 38 -8.20 -9.96 0.67
N ALA A 39 -8.62 -9.64 -0.56
CA ALA A 39 -7.73 -9.73 -1.70
C ALA A 39 -6.59 -8.73 -1.60
N ILE A 40 -5.40 -9.18 -1.96
CA ILE A 40 -4.19 -8.39 -2.04
C ILE A 40 -3.90 -8.14 -3.52
N PRO A 41 -3.71 -6.89 -3.97
CA PRO A 41 -3.42 -6.62 -5.37
C PRO A 41 -2.00 -7.10 -5.70
N LEU A 42 -1.89 -8.03 -6.65
CA LEU A 42 -0.63 -8.54 -7.18
C LEU A 42 -0.75 -8.68 -8.71
N PRO A 43 -0.74 -7.54 -9.44
CA PRO A 43 -0.99 -7.55 -10.88
C PRO A 43 -0.07 -8.51 -11.64
N TYR A 44 -0.60 -9.22 -12.64
CA TYR A 44 0.15 -10.16 -13.46
C TYR A 44 1.41 -9.53 -14.08
N SER A 45 1.35 -8.24 -14.41
CA SER A 45 2.49 -7.47 -14.93
C SER A 45 3.68 -7.35 -13.97
N ARG A 46 3.49 -7.61 -12.66
CA ARG A 46 4.54 -7.54 -11.63
C ARG A 46 4.67 -8.79 -10.75
N LEU A 47 3.89 -9.83 -11.06
CA LEU A 47 3.68 -11.01 -10.24
C LEU A 47 4.97 -11.59 -9.64
N GLU A 48 5.96 -11.93 -10.47
CA GLU A 48 7.20 -12.59 -10.02
C GLU A 48 8.12 -11.64 -9.25
N ILE A 49 8.02 -10.33 -9.49
CA ILE A 49 8.79 -9.30 -8.79
C ILE A 49 8.27 -9.15 -7.35
N ASP A 50 6.95 -9.08 -7.20
CA ASP A 50 6.30 -8.69 -5.95
C ASP A 50 5.82 -9.87 -5.10
N ALA A 51 5.56 -11.05 -5.69
CA ALA A 51 5.15 -12.22 -4.93
C ALA A 51 6.13 -12.58 -3.80
N PRO A 52 7.47 -12.66 -4.01
CA PRO A 52 8.39 -13.10 -2.96
C PRO A 52 8.41 -12.20 -1.72
N ARG A 53 8.13 -10.89 -1.88
CA ARG A 53 8.03 -9.97 -0.73
C ARG A 53 6.66 -10.04 -0.05
N LEU A 54 5.59 -10.30 -0.80
CA LEU A 54 4.22 -10.37 -0.28
C LEU A 54 3.86 -11.73 0.32
N ALA A 55 4.50 -12.81 -0.13
CA ALA A 55 4.31 -14.18 0.33
C ALA A 55 5.67 -14.90 0.48
N PRO A 56 6.49 -14.56 1.48
CA PRO A 56 7.87 -15.05 1.58
C PRO A 56 7.98 -16.57 1.73
N ARG A 57 6.95 -17.23 2.27
CA ARG A 57 6.90 -18.68 2.42
C ARG A 57 6.38 -19.35 1.15
N ARG A 58 7.24 -20.09 0.45
CA ARG A 58 6.92 -20.79 -0.81
C ARG A 58 5.83 -21.85 -0.71
N ALA A 59 5.63 -22.41 0.48
CA ALA A 59 4.60 -23.42 0.76
C ALA A 59 3.32 -22.82 1.37
N VAL A 60 3.15 -21.49 1.40
CA VAL A 60 1.91 -20.88 1.87
C VAL A 60 0.74 -21.30 0.99
N ARG A 61 -0.41 -21.58 1.59
CA ARG A 61 -1.66 -21.77 0.86
C ARG A 61 -1.96 -20.48 0.10
N MET A 62 -1.96 -20.57 -1.23
CA MET A 62 -2.13 -19.41 -2.09
C MET A 62 -3.32 -19.61 -3.02
N VAL A 63 -4.19 -18.61 -3.10
CA VAL A 63 -5.28 -18.55 -4.07
C VAL A 63 -5.11 -17.29 -4.91
N VAL A 64 -4.99 -17.47 -6.22
CA VAL A 64 -5.00 -16.37 -7.20
C VAL A 64 -6.35 -16.32 -7.91
N TYR A 65 -6.79 -15.14 -8.31
CA TYR A 65 -8.02 -14.99 -9.09
C TYR A 65 -7.97 -13.82 -10.06
N ASP A 66 -8.87 -13.88 -11.04
CA ASP A 66 -9.10 -12.90 -12.08
C ASP A 66 -10.63 -12.73 -12.34
N ASP A 67 -11.01 -12.22 -13.51
CA ASP A 67 -12.42 -12.15 -13.96
C ASP A 67 -12.83 -13.38 -14.79
N ASN A 68 -12.17 -14.52 -14.57
CA ASN A 68 -12.28 -15.74 -15.37
C ASN A 68 -11.87 -15.53 -16.84
N ASP A 69 -10.88 -14.69 -17.08
CA ASP A 69 -10.31 -14.38 -18.40
C ASP A 69 -8.99 -15.13 -18.69
N GLY A 70 -8.53 -15.95 -17.73
CA GLY A 70 -7.40 -16.86 -17.88
C GLY A 70 -6.07 -16.32 -17.36
N VAL A 71 -6.03 -15.07 -16.88
CA VAL A 71 -4.85 -14.46 -16.27
C VAL A 71 -4.45 -15.20 -14.99
N ALA A 72 -5.41 -15.65 -14.17
CA ALA A 72 -5.16 -16.39 -12.93
C ALA A 72 -4.50 -17.75 -13.17
N ALA A 73 -4.89 -18.46 -14.24
CA ALA A 73 -4.26 -19.73 -14.60
C ALA A 73 -2.79 -19.52 -15.01
N ARG A 74 -2.51 -18.49 -15.83
CA ARG A 74 -1.13 -18.09 -16.20
C ARG A 74 -0.33 -17.68 -14.97
N ALA A 75 -0.94 -16.90 -14.06
CA ALA A 75 -0.31 -16.49 -12.83
C ALA A 75 0.09 -17.68 -11.95
N ALA A 76 -0.80 -18.67 -11.80
CA ALA A 76 -0.51 -19.87 -11.04
C ALA A 76 0.69 -20.65 -11.62
N GLU A 77 0.79 -20.76 -12.95
CA GLU A 77 1.95 -21.38 -13.62
C GLU A 77 3.25 -20.61 -13.36
N ARG A 78 3.22 -19.28 -13.44
CA ARG A 78 4.39 -18.43 -13.16
C ARG A 78 4.82 -18.49 -11.70
N LEU A 79 3.89 -18.52 -10.77
CA LEU A 79 4.17 -18.69 -9.34
C LEU A 79 4.81 -20.05 -9.06
N ALA A 80 4.29 -21.12 -9.68
CA ALA A 80 4.89 -22.45 -9.58
C ALA A 80 6.32 -22.47 -10.16
N ALA A 81 6.56 -21.79 -11.27
CA ALA A 81 7.89 -21.69 -11.89
C ALA A 81 8.93 -20.99 -11.00
N ILE A 82 8.51 -20.08 -10.11
CA ILE A 82 9.40 -19.44 -9.11
C ILE A 82 9.36 -20.14 -7.74
N GLY A 83 8.81 -21.36 -7.68
CA GLY A 83 8.95 -22.25 -6.55
C GLY A 83 7.79 -22.25 -5.55
N TYR A 84 6.67 -21.57 -5.81
CA TYR A 84 5.48 -21.72 -4.98
C TYR A 84 4.84 -23.10 -5.20
N THR A 85 4.54 -23.81 -4.11
CA THR A 85 4.14 -25.22 -4.18
C THR A 85 2.67 -25.49 -3.89
N ASP A 86 1.94 -24.53 -3.31
CA ASP A 86 0.53 -24.69 -2.90
C ASP A 86 -0.33 -23.56 -3.48
N VAL A 87 -0.40 -23.52 -4.83
CA VAL A 87 -1.10 -22.48 -5.59
C VAL A 87 -2.39 -23.01 -6.19
N HIS A 88 -3.49 -22.32 -5.91
CA HIS A 88 -4.82 -22.59 -6.43
C HIS A 88 -5.37 -21.39 -7.21
N VAL A 89 -6.30 -21.65 -8.12
CA VAL A 89 -7.08 -20.64 -8.83
C VAL A 89 -8.52 -20.65 -8.31
N LEU A 90 -9.07 -19.48 -7.99
CA LEU A 90 -10.50 -19.37 -7.68
C LEU A 90 -11.33 -19.71 -8.92
N GLN A 91 -12.14 -20.76 -8.80
CA GLN A 91 -13.03 -21.20 -9.87
C GLN A 91 -14.02 -20.08 -10.23
N ASP A 92 -14.12 -19.81 -11.54
CA ASP A 92 -14.93 -18.75 -12.14
C ASP A 92 -14.63 -17.31 -11.67
N GLY A 93 -13.47 -17.07 -11.04
CA GLY A 93 -12.98 -15.75 -10.69
C GLY A 93 -13.91 -14.93 -9.78
N ALA A 94 -13.80 -13.61 -9.86
CA ALA A 94 -14.61 -12.66 -9.07
C ALA A 94 -16.12 -12.81 -9.35
N GLN A 95 -16.51 -13.19 -10.57
CA GLN A 95 -17.91 -13.44 -10.89
C GLN A 95 -18.46 -14.69 -10.18
N GLY A 96 -17.63 -15.73 -10.04
CA GLY A 96 -17.96 -16.93 -9.25
C GLY A 96 -18.22 -16.60 -7.78
N TRP A 97 -17.42 -15.69 -7.21
CA TRP A 97 -17.59 -15.19 -5.85
C TRP A 97 -18.96 -14.53 -5.65
N THR A 98 -19.35 -13.63 -6.55
CA THR A 98 -20.66 -12.97 -6.52
C THR A 98 -21.81 -13.97 -6.72
N ARG A 99 -21.69 -14.93 -7.66
CA ARG A 99 -22.71 -15.97 -7.86
C ARG A 99 -22.89 -16.89 -6.65
N ALA A 100 -21.84 -17.07 -5.85
CA ALA A 100 -21.91 -17.79 -4.59
C ALA A 100 -22.59 -17.00 -3.45
N GLY A 101 -22.97 -15.74 -3.71
CA GLY A 101 -23.66 -14.87 -2.75
C GLY A 101 -22.73 -14.04 -1.88
N PHE A 102 -21.44 -13.96 -2.21
CA PHE A 102 -20.47 -13.16 -1.46
C PHE A 102 -20.25 -11.78 -2.10
N THR A 103 -19.88 -10.81 -1.27
CA THR A 103 -19.72 -9.40 -1.68
C THR A 103 -18.36 -9.14 -2.35
N LEU A 104 -18.36 -8.28 -3.37
CA LEU A 104 -17.17 -7.62 -3.90
C LEU A 104 -17.15 -6.16 -3.45
N PHE A 105 -15.96 -5.60 -3.26
CA PHE A 105 -15.73 -4.27 -2.73
C PHE A 105 -14.99 -3.43 -3.76
N ALA A 106 -15.46 -2.21 -4.01
CA ALA A 106 -14.71 -1.21 -4.77
C ALA A 106 -13.64 -0.56 -3.88
N GLY A 107 -12.70 0.15 -4.50
CA GLY A 107 -11.68 0.94 -3.82
C GLY A 107 -10.39 0.16 -3.54
N VAL A 108 -9.61 0.68 -2.60
CA VAL A 108 -8.31 0.13 -2.21
C VAL A 108 -8.16 0.18 -0.69
N ASN A 109 -7.34 -0.72 -0.14
CA ASN A 109 -7.08 -0.83 1.30
C ASN A 109 -8.36 -1.00 2.15
N VAL A 110 -9.32 -1.76 1.62
CA VAL A 110 -10.67 -1.88 2.18
C VAL A 110 -10.67 -2.38 3.62
N PRO A 111 -9.87 -3.41 4.01
CA PRO A 111 -9.79 -3.82 5.41
C PRO A 111 -9.35 -2.69 6.35
N SER A 112 -8.31 -1.94 5.99
CA SER A 112 -7.80 -0.82 6.80
C SER A 112 -8.79 0.35 6.92
N LYS A 113 -9.56 0.62 5.87
CA LYS A 113 -10.59 1.68 5.91
C LYS A 113 -11.81 1.27 6.72
N THR A 114 -12.25 0.02 6.55
CA THR A 114 -13.29 -0.59 7.37
C THR A 114 -12.91 -0.55 8.84
N PHE A 115 -11.65 -0.88 9.15
CA PHE A 115 -11.10 -0.80 10.49
C PHE A 115 -11.20 0.61 11.07
N GLY A 116 -10.85 1.65 10.30
CA GLY A 116 -10.99 3.05 10.72
C GLY A 116 -12.42 3.40 11.16
N GLU A 117 -13.43 2.99 10.41
CA GLU A 117 -14.84 3.21 10.78
C GLU A 117 -15.23 2.44 12.05
N LEU A 118 -14.75 1.19 12.22
CA LEU A 118 -14.98 0.42 13.45
C LEU A 118 -14.34 1.08 14.69
N VAL A 119 -13.15 1.69 14.54
CA VAL A 119 -12.48 2.44 15.60
C VAL A 119 -13.32 3.65 16.02
N GLU A 120 -13.82 4.46 15.08
CA GLU A 120 -14.68 5.61 15.40
C GLU A 120 -15.93 5.15 16.15
N MET A 121 -16.59 4.08 15.69
CA MET A 121 -17.80 3.55 16.32
C MET A 121 -17.56 3.02 17.74
N ALA A 122 -16.47 2.26 17.95
CA ALA A 122 -16.21 1.58 19.20
C ALA A 122 -15.66 2.51 20.30
N TYR A 123 -14.84 3.50 19.92
CA TYR A 123 -14.20 4.41 20.86
C TYR A 123 -14.85 5.80 20.91
N HIS A 124 -15.82 6.07 20.04
CA HIS A 124 -16.44 7.38 19.89
C HIS A 124 -15.40 8.49 19.69
N THR A 125 -14.44 8.25 18.79
CA THR A 125 -13.33 9.18 18.53
C THR A 125 -13.89 10.59 18.28
N PRO A 126 -13.50 11.61 19.08
CA PRO A 126 -14.04 12.95 18.93
C PRO A 126 -13.73 13.53 17.54
N ARG A 127 -14.64 14.34 17.02
CA ARG A 127 -14.51 14.95 15.70
C ARG A 127 -14.89 16.42 15.69
N VAL A 128 -14.35 17.15 14.71
CA VAL A 128 -14.70 18.53 14.40
C VAL A 128 -15.02 18.65 12.92
N THR A 129 -16.06 19.41 12.57
CA THR A 129 -16.42 19.65 11.17
C THR A 129 -15.47 20.65 10.51
N ALA A 130 -15.43 20.66 9.17
CA ALA A 130 -14.65 21.64 8.41
C ALA A 130 -15.03 23.10 8.76
N ARG A 131 -16.32 23.39 8.91
CA ARG A 131 -16.82 24.73 9.27
C ARG A 131 -16.45 25.13 10.69
N GLU A 132 -16.56 24.22 11.66
CA GLU A 132 -16.16 24.50 13.04
C GLU A 132 -14.67 24.79 13.15
N LEU A 133 -13.82 23.97 12.50
CA LEU A 133 -12.38 24.20 12.47
C LEU A 133 -12.01 25.49 11.74
N ALA A 134 -12.68 25.81 10.62
CA ALA A 134 -12.50 27.09 9.94
C ALA A 134 -12.84 28.26 10.87
N ALA A 135 -13.96 28.19 11.59
CA ALA A 135 -14.37 29.21 12.55
C ALA A 135 -13.38 29.35 13.73
N MET A 136 -12.82 28.24 14.24
CA MET A 136 -11.76 28.28 15.25
C MET A 136 -10.54 29.05 14.74
N ARG A 137 -10.11 28.77 13.50
CA ARG A 137 -8.98 29.45 12.86
C ARG A 137 -9.24 30.93 12.63
N GLU A 138 -10.44 31.30 12.19
CA GLU A 138 -10.84 32.69 11.95
C GLU A 138 -10.89 33.52 13.25
N ARG A 139 -11.28 32.90 14.36
CA ARG A 139 -11.23 33.54 15.69
C ARG A 139 -9.81 33.68 16.25
N GLY A 140 -8.85 32.96 15.69
CA GLY A 140 -7.49 32.89 16.23
C GLY A 140 -7.37 31.97 17.44
N ASP A 141 -8.26 30.97 17.58
CA ASP A 141 -8.15 29.96 18.63
C ASP A 141 -6.81 29.23 18.50
N ALA A 142 -6.16 28.92 19.64
CA ALA A 142 -4.89 28.21 19.68
C ALA A 142 -5.08 26.70 19.42
N VAL A 143 -5.46 26.34 18.19
CA VAL A 143 -5.63 24.94 17.74
C VAL A 143 -4.47 24.53 16.82
N VAL A 144 -3.89 23.35 17.07
CA VAL A 144 -2.86 22.77 16.20
C VAL A 144 -3.48 21.72 15.29
N ILE A 145 -3.21 21.81 13.98
CA ILE A 145 -3.70 20.87 12.96
C ILE A 145 -2.54 20.01 12.48
N LEU A 146 -2.64 18.69 12.66
CA LEU A 146 -1.62 17.72 12.28
C LEU A 146 -2.13 16.85 11.12
N ASP A 147 -1.40 16.86 9.99
CA ASP A 147 -1.74 16.03 8.83
C ASP A 147 -1.05 14.67 8.94
N GLY A 148 -1.85 13.61 9.10
CA GLY A 148 -1.43 12.23 9.32
C GLY A 148 -0.94 11.49 8.08
N ARG A 149 -0.90 12.14 6.91
CA ARG A 149 -0.54 11.51 5.62
C ARG A 149 0.98 11.57 5.35
N PRO A 150 1.47 10.77 4.38
CA PRO A 150 2.82 10.92 3.84
C PRO A 150 3.11 12.34 3.36
N VAL A 151 4.40 12.71 3.41
CA VAL A 151 4.89 14.04 2.99
C VAL A 151 4.48 14.38 1.56
N SER A 152 4.49 13.41 0.65
CA SER A 152 4.09 13.63 -0.76
C SER A 152 2.61 14.00 -0.91
N GLU A 153 1.72 13.38 -0.14
CA GLU A 153 0.28 13.72 -0.13
C GLU A 153 0.02 15.10 0.50
N TYR A 154 0.78 15.43 1.55
CA TYR A 154 0.73 16.74 2.21
C TYR A 154 1.17 17.88 1.26
N LEU A 155 2.27 17.65 0.52
CA LEU A 155 2.79 18.61 -0.46
C LEU A 155 1.77 18.88 -1.57
N LYS A 156 1.00 17.87 -2.00
CA LYS A 156 -0.02 18.02 -3.04
C LYS A 156 -1.11 19.01 -2.62
N MET A 157 -1.72 18.81 -1.45
CA MET A 157 -2.68 19.73 -0.85
C MET A 157 -2.86 19.45 0.64
N THR A 158 -3.16 20.47 1.44
CA THR A 158 -3.37 20.34 2.89
C THR A 158 -4.36 21.38 3.44
N ILE A 159 -4.80 21.21 4.68
CA ILE A 159 -5.55 22.23 5.42
C ILE A 159 -4.63 23.43 5.69
N PRO A 160 -5.05 24.68 5.45
CA PRO A 160 -4.20 25.83 5.73
C PRO A 160 -3.66 25.81 7.16
N SER A 161 -2.39 26.22 7.33
CA SER A 161 -1.64 26.23 8.61
C SER A 161 -1.38 24.87 9.29
N SER A 162 -1.81 23.74 8.71
CA SER A 162 -1.47 22.42 9.25
C SER A 162 0.04 22.17 9.27
N ILE A 163 0.47 21.17 10.04
CA ILE A 163 1.84 20.66 10.05
C ILE A 163 1.80 19.18 9.65
N CYS A 164 2.63 18.78 8.70
CA CYS A 164 2.78 17.38 8.33
C CYS A 164 3.37 16.59 9.50
N CYS A 165 2.67 15.54 9.94
CA CYS A 165 3.15 14.56 10.90
C CYS A 165 2.49 13.21 10.59
N PRO A 166 3.08 12.39 9.70
CA PRO A 166 2.52 11.09 9.33
C PRO A 166 2.16 10.28 10.58
N ASN A 167 1.05 9.53 10.55
CA ASN A 167 0.53 8.90 11.77
C ASN A 167 1.52 8.00 12.52
N GLY A 168 2.46 7.36 11.81
CA GLY A 168 3.52 6.56 12.42
C GLY A 168 4.48 7.38 13.30
N GLU A 169 4.56 8.69 13.10
CA GLU A 169 5.43 9.62 13.81
C GLU A 169 4.70 10.39 14.92
N LEU A 170 3.35 10.38 14.95
CA LEU A 170 2.57 11.19 15.90
C LEU A 170 2.98 10.94 17.35
N GLY A 171 3.01 9.68 17.79
CA GLY A 171 3.39 9.34 19.16
C GLY A 171 4.82 9.77 19.51
N TYR A 172 5.73 9.78 18.54
CA TYR A 172 7.12 10.16 18.73
C TYR A 172 7.32 11.70 18.75
N ARG A 173 6.53 12.45 17.97
CA ARG A 173 6.76 13.88 17.70
C ARG A 173 5.78 14.84 18.38
N VAL A 174 4.61 14.37 18.84
CA VAL A 174 3.49 15.26 19.23
C VAL A 174 3.85 16.24 20.34
N ARG A 175 4.68 15.85 21.32
CA ARG A 175 5.04 16.73 22.45
C ARG A 175 6.03 17.83 22.08
N GLU A 176 6.81 17.65 21.02
CA GLU A 176 7.65 18.71 20.46
C GLU A 176 6.82 19.68 19.60
N LEU A 177 5.77 19.16 18.94
CA LEU A 177 4.85 19.96 18.12
C LEU A 177 3.86 20.77 18.96
N VAL A 178 3.39 20.19 20.06
CA VAL A 178 2.33 20.74 20.92
C VAL A 178 2.77 20.61 22.39
N PRO A 179 3.69 21.48 22.85
CA PRO A 179 4.23 21.39 24.21
C PRO A 179 3.20 21.77 25.28
N ASP A 180 2.29 22.70 24.98
CA ASP A 180 1.20 23.09 25.88
C ASP A 180 0.14 21.98 25.95
N SER A 181 -0.21 21.55 27.16
CA SER A 181 -1.18 20.48 27.43
C SER A 181 -2.63 20.88 27.15
N GLU A 182 -2.94 22.18 27.11
CA GLU A 182 -4.32 22.66 26.95
C GLU A 182 -4.67 22.97 25.50
N THR A 183 -3.65 23.08 24.63
CA THR A 183 -3.82 23.39 23.21
C THR A 183 -4.56 22.25 22.50
N PRO A 184 -5.75 22.47 21.91
CA PRO A 184 -6.46 21.44 21.17
C PRO A 184 -5.68 20.97 19.94
N ILE A 185 -5.73 19.67 19.68
CA ILE A 185 -5.09 19.02 18.53
C ILE A 185 -6.17 18.46 17.60
N VAL A 186 -6.12 18.85 16.34
CA VAL A 186 -6.97 18.29 15.28
C VAL A 186 -6.11 17.49 14.31
N VAL A 187 -6.38 16.20 14.19
CA VAL A 187 -5.68 15.34 13.23
C VAL A 187 -6.49 15.29 11.93
N ASN A 188 -5.86 15.56 10.79
CA ASN A 188 -6.50 15.48 9.47
C ASN A 188 -5.86 14.42 8.58
N CYS A 189 -6.61 14.00 7.57
CA CYS A 189 -6.09 13.29 6.40
C CYS A 189 -6.82 13.75 5.14
N ALA A 190 -6.85 12.94 4.09
CA ALA A 190 -7.58 13.24 2.86
C ALA A 190 -9.07 12.90 2.92
N GLY A 191 -9.42 11.87 3.70
CA GLY A 191 -10.79 11.39 3.92
C GLY A 191 -11.03 11.20 5.41
N ARG A 192 -11.28 9.96 5.85
CA ARG A 192 -11.68 9.66 7.24
C ARG A 192 -10.69 8.77 8.00
N THR A 193 -10.27 7.67 7.38
CA THR A 193 -9.52 6.59 8.04
C THR A 193 -8.30 7.07 8.86
N ARG A 194 -7.36 7.79 8.23
CA ARG A 194 -6.13 8.24 8.90
C ARG A 194 -6.36 9.29 9.97
N SER A 195 -7.34 10.19 9.83
CA SER A 195 -7.63 11.18 10.89
C SER A 195 -8.20 10.51 12.13
N ILE A 196 -9.11 9.53 11.97
CA ILE A 196 -9.65 8.73 13.08
C ILE A 196 -8.52 7.99 13.82
N ILE A 197 -7.71 7.21 13.09
CA ILE A 197 -6.63 6.42 13.68
C ILE A 197 -5.60 7.32 14.38
N GLY A 198 -5.21 8.44 13.76
CA GLY A 198 -4.24 9.36 14.35
C GLY A 198 -4.77 10.05 15.61
N ALA A 199 -6.01 10.55 15.58
CA ALA A 199 -6.65 11.12 16.76
C ALA A 199 -6.78 10.10 17.89
N GLN A 200 -7.28 8.90 17.58
CA GLN A 200 -7.43 7.83 18.57
C GLN A 200 -6.08 7.34 19.09
N THR A 201 -5.00 7.40 18.30
CA THR A 201 -3.63 7.09 18.76
C THR A 201 -3.21 8.03 19.87
N LEU A 202 -3.38 9.35 19.68
CA LEU A 202 -3.02 10.34 20.68
C LEU A 202 -3.86 10.19 21.97
N ILE A 203 -5.15 9.95 21.82
CA ILE A 203 -6.06 9.67 22.96
C ILE A 203 -5.63 8.41 23.71
N ASN A 204 -5.30 7.34 22.99
CA ASN A 204 -4.87 6.08 23.56
C ASN A 204 -3.51 6.18 24.29
N LEU A 205 -2.63 7.08 23.84
CA LEU A 205 -1.38 7.42 24.53
C LEU A 205 -1.59 8.26 25.79
N GLY A 206 -2.82 8.72 26.05
CA GLY A 206 -3.17 9.43 27.26
C GLY A 206 -2.59 10.85 27.34
N ILE A 207 -2.31 11.49 26.20
CA ILE A 207 -1.87 12.89 26.21
C ILE A 207 -3.00 13.77 26.79
N PRO A 208 -2.67 14.84 27.52
CA PRO A 208 -3.68 15.67 28.20
C PRO A 208 -4.49 16.56 27.25
N ASN A 209 -3.97 16.80 26.03
CA ASN A 209 -4.59 17.68 25.06
C ASN A 209 -6.00 17.21 24.65
N PRO A 210 -6.95 18.14 24.43
CA PRO A 210 -8.18 17.81 23.70
C PRO A 210 -7.82 17.39 22.28
N VAL A 211 -8.13 16.14 21.89
CA VAL A 211 -7.83 15.61 20.56
C VAL A 211 -9.11 15.33 19.78
N MET A 212 -9.15 15.76 18.52
CA MET A 212 -10.25 15.52 17.59
C MET A 212 -9.73 15.10 16.21
N ALA A 213 -10.52 14.32 15.47
CA ALA A 213 -10.33 14.09 14.04
C ALA A 213 -11.06 15.17 13.22
N LEU A 214 -10.43 15.69 12.16
CA LEU A 214 -11.14 16.50 11.16
C LEU A 214 -12.07 15.59 10.36
N GLU A 215 -13.37 15.84 10.46
CA GLU A 215 -14.39 15.08 9.73
C GLU A 215 -14.18 15.22 8.22
N ASN A 216 -14.03 14.08 7.54
CA ASN A 216 -13.85 13.95 6.09
C ASN A 216 -12.59 14.65 5.51
N GLY A 217 -11.68 15.15 6.36
CA GLY A 217 -10.35 15.61 5.95
C GLY A 217 -10.36 16.73 4.91
N THR A 218 -9.35 16.74 4.03
CA THR A 218 -9.25 17.73 2.94
C THR A 218 -10.40 17.62 1.94
N GLN A 219 -11.00 16.44 1.75
CA GLN A 219 -12.21 16.28 0.94
C GLN A 219 -13.40 17.03 1.56
N GLY A 220 -13.65 16.87 2.86
CA GLY A 220 -14.69 17.61 3.58
C GLY A 220 -14.47 19.12 3.52
N TRP A 221 -13.23 19.56 3.71
CA TRP A 221 -12.83 20.96 3.58
C TRP A 221 -13.14 21.53 2.18
N PHE A 222 -12.77 20.79 1.13
CA PHE A 222 -13.04 21.17 -0.26
C PHE A 222 -14.55 21.19 -0.59
N LEU A 223 -15.31 20.23 -0.06
CA LEU A 223 -16.75 20.15 -0.27
C LEU A 223 -17.48 21.38 0.29
N GLU A 224 -16.97 21.94 1.38
CA GLU A 224 -17.45 23.17 2.04
C GLU A 224 -16.94 24.47 1.40
N ASP A 225 -16.31 24.40 0.21
CA ASP A 225 -15.75 25.57 -0.50
C ASP A 225 -14.66 26.33 0.29
N LEU A 226 -14.04 25.66 1.27
CA LEU A 226 -12.92 26.23 2.02
C LEU A 226 -11.61 26.02 1.25
N PRO A 227 -10.71 27.02 1.22
CA PRO A 227 -9.48 26.95 0.43
C PRO A 227 -8.49 25.96 1.05
N LEU A 228 -7.91 25.10 0.21
CA LEU A 228 -6.76 24.26 0.57
C LEU A 228 -5.45 25.01 0.32
N GLU A 229 -4.43 24.66 1.10
CA GLU A 229 -3.04 25.10 0.85
C GLU A 229 -2.32 24.05 0.01
N HIS A 230 -1.46 24.48 -0.92
CA HIS A 230 -0.69 23.60 -1.81
C HIS A 230 0.81 23.89 -1.68
N GLY A 231 1.65 22.88 -1.84
CA GLY A 231 3.11 23.03 -1.81
C GLY A 231 3.68 23.29 -0.41
N SER A 232 2.91 23.05 0.65
CA SER A 232 3.35 23.27 2.02
C SER A 232 4.47 22.32 2.42
N THR A 233 5.47 22.83 3.14
CA THR A 233 6.64 22.05 3.60
C THR A 233 6.76 22.02 5.13
N ARG A 234 5.78 22.57 5.87
CA ARG A 234 5.75 22.49 7.33
C ARG A 234 5.66 21.04 7.78
N ARG A 235 6.63 20.59 8.57
CA ARG A 235 6.71 19.21 9.08
C ARG A 235 7.22 19.18 10.52
N TYR A 236 7.01 18.04 11.16
CA TYR A 236 7.60 17.68 12.44
C TYR A 236 9.12 17.93 12.52
N PRO A 237 9.65 18.25 13.72
CA PRO A 237 11.09 18.43 13.90
C PRO A 237 11.83 17.11 13.71
N ASP A 238 13.07 17.14 13.21
CA ASP A 238 13.88 15.93 12.96
C ASP A 238 14.38 15.27 14.24
N THR A 239 14.55 16.05 15.32
CA THR A 239 14.99 15.59 16.64
C THR A 239 13.87 15.68 17.67
N VAL A 240 13.93 14.78 18.66
CA VAL A 240 13.05 14.78 19.84
C VAL A 240 13.95 14.82 21.07
N THR A 241 13.56 15.57 22.11
CA THR A 241 14.35 15.62 23.32
C THR A 241 14.34 14.28 24.06
N PRO A 242 15.45 13.86 24.71
CA PRO A 242 15.49 12.58 25.43
C PRO A 242 14.41 12.42 26.49
N ALA A 243 14.00 13.53 27.13
CA ALA A 243 12.89 13.55 28.08
C ALA A 243 11.56 13.17 27.40
N THR A 244 11.21 13.84 26.30
CA THR A 244 10.02 13.49 25.51
C THR A 244 10.04 12.03 25.04
N VAL A 245 11.18 11.54 24.53
CA VAL A 245 11.29 10.15 24.08
C VAL A 245 11.02 9.16 25.23
N LYS A 246 11.56 9.44 26.42
CA LYS A 246 11.35 8.61 27.59
C LYS A 246 9.85 8.54 27.95
N ASP A 247 9.19 9.68 28.09
CA ASP A 247 7.79 9.75 28.49
C ASP A 247 6.88 9.08 27.44
N MET A 248 7.13 9.33 26.16
CA MET A 248 6.36 8.71 25.07
C MET A 248 6.62 7.22 24.92
N ARG A 249 7.82 6.73 25.28
CA ARG A 249 8.12 5.30 25.34
C ARG A 249 7.33 4.62 26.44
N GLU A 250 7.26 5.21 27.63
CA GLU A 250 6.46 4.69 28.74
C GLU A 250 4.96 4.62 28.37
N ALA A 251 4.42 5.67 27.75
CA ALA A 251 3.04 5.69 27.25
C ALA A 251 2.79 4.61 26.17
N SER A 252 3.73 4.45 25.24
CA SER A 252 3.66 3.44 24.18
C SER A 252 3.71 2.00 24.74
N GLN A 253 4.53 1.75 25.76
CA GLN A 253 4.60 0.44 26.44
C GLN A 253 3.32 0.11 27.22
N GLN A 254 2.71 1.09 27.88
CA GLN A 254 1.41 0.92 28.53
C GLN A 254 0.33 0.59 27.51
N LEU A 255 0.36 1.24 26.35
CA LEU A 255 -0.56 0.96 25.25
C LEU A 255 -0.37 -0.45 24.68
N ALA A 256 0.88 -0.85 24.46
CA ALA A 256 1.24 -2.19 24.01
C ALA A 256 0.74 -3.26 24.99
N THR A 257 0.90 -3.03 26.29
CA THR A 257 0.37 -3.90 27.36
C THR A 257 -1.15 -3.98 27.29
N ARG A 258 -1.85 -2.84 27.15
CA ARG A 258 -3.31 -2.77 27.04
C ARG A 258 -3.84 -3.60 25.88
N PHE A 259 -3.16 -3.61 24.75
CA PHE A 259 -3.56 -4.36 23.55
C PHE A 259 -2.85 -5.71 23.39
N ALA A 260 -2.28 -6.21 24.49
CA ALA A 260 -1.62 -7.51 24.56
C ALA A 260 -0.60 -7.72 23.42
N VAL A 261 0.20 -6.69 23.10
CA VAL A 261 1.25 -6.77 22.07
C VAL A 261 2.40 -7.61 22.61
N PRO A 262 2.67 -8.79 22.04
CA PRO A 262 3.80 -9.62 22.44
C PRO A 262 5.11 -9.05 21.92
N GLU A 263 6.19 -9.39 22.62
CA GLU A 263 7.56 -9.08 22.23
C GLU A 263 8.30 -10.34 21.79
N VAL A 264 9.26 -10.20 20.88
CA VAL A 264 10.14 -11.27 20.40
C VAL A 264 11.58 -10.80 20.35
N ASP A 265 12.52 -11.71 20.60
CA ASP A 265 13.95 -11.43 20.46
C ASP A 265 14.50 -11.93 19.11
N ALA A 266 15.78 -11.62 18.85
CA ALA A 266 16.48 -12.06 17.64
C ALA A 266 16.54 -13.59 17.52
N ALA A 267 16.66 -14.31 18.64
CA ALA A 267 16.74 -15.77 18.65
C ALA A 267 15.42 -16.43 18.23
N MET A 268 14.29 -15.89 18.71
CA MET A 268 12.94 -16.28 18.31
C MET A 268 12.72 -16.02 16.82
N LEU A 269 13.10 -14.83 16.34
CA LEU A 269 12.99 -14.46 14.92
C LEU A 269 13.77 -15.44 14.04
N ALA A 270 15.04 -15.71 14.38
CA ALA A 270 15.89 -16.64 13.65
C ALA A 270 15.31 -18.07 13.66
N ARG A 271 14.74 -18.50 14.79
CA ARG A 271 14.06 -19.80 14.90
C ARG A 271 12.86 -19.90 13.97
N TRP A 272 12.00 -18.88 13.93
CA TRP A 272 10.85 -18.87 13.03
C TRP A 272 11.27 -18.91 11.56
N ALA A 273 12.30 -18.13 11.20
CA ALA A 273 12.85 -18.14 9.85
C ALA A 273 13.40 -19.52 9.44
N ALA A 274 14.11 -20.21 10.35
CA ALA A 274 14.68 -21.52 10.10
C ALA A 274 13.62 -22.64 10.01
N GLN A 275 12.56 -22.56 10.81
CA GLN A 275 11.48 -23.55 10.82
C GLN A 275 10.64 -23.50 9.53
N GLY A 276 10.39 -22.31 8.98
CA GLY A 276 9.60 -22.15 7.75
C GLY A 276 8.14 -22.60 7.87
N GLU A 277 7.62 -22.74 9.09
CA GLU A 277 6.25 -23.14 9.39
C GLU A 277 5.23 -22.01 9.18
N HIS A 278 5.71 -20.77 9.21
CA HIS A 278 4.90 -19.56 9.07
C HIS A 278 5.62 -18.55 8.18
N SER A 279 4.84 -17.72 7.50
CA SER A 279 5.29 -16.50 6.86
C SER A 279 5.68 -15.49 7.93
N VAL A 280 6.90 -14.96 7.86
CA VAL A 280 7.41 -13.96 8.80
C VAL A 280 7.78 -12.70 8.03
N PHE A 281 7.26 -11.57 8.50
CA PHE A 281 7.59 -10.24 7.98
C PHE A 281 8.38 -9.48 9.04
N LEU A 282 9.51 -8.88 8.65
CA LEU A 282 10.27 -7.97 9.49
C LEU A 282 10.05 -6.54 8.96
N CYS A 283 9.38 -5.71 9.75
CA CYS A 283 8.88 -4.41 9.31
C CYS A 283 9.58 -3.27 10.06
N ASP A 284 10.37 -2.49 9.31
CA ASP A 284 10.93 -1.24 9.81
C ASP A 284 9.88 -0.14 9.68
N VAL A 285 9.31 0.32 10.80
CA VAL A 285 8.20 1.28 10.79
C VAL A 285 8.62 2.74 10.79
N ARG A 286 9.93 3.00 10.70
CA ARG A 286 10.52 4.34 10.73
C ARG A 286 10.33 5.08 9.41
N THR A 287 10.79 6.33 9.38
CA THR A 287 10.72 7.17 8.19
C THR A 287 11.58 6.62 7.02
N PRO A 288 11.26 6.99 5.76
CA PRO A 288 12.12 6.66 4.62
C PRO A 288 13.57 7.11 4.79
N GLU A 289 13.77 8.28 5.40
CA GLU A 289 15.09 8.84 5.63
C GLU A 289 15.90 7.98 6.61
N GLU A 290 15.28 7.55 7.71
CA GLU A 290 15.91 6.65 8.69
C GLU A 290 16.21 5.27 8.10
N PHE A 291 15.29 4.70 7.32
CA PHE A 291 15.52 3.42 6.65
C PHE A 291 16.72 3.48 5.70
N ALA A 292 16.84 4.57 4.92
CA ALA A 292 17.95 4.78 4.00
C ALA A 292 19.32 4.89 4.70
N THR A 293 19.37 5.30 5.97
CA THR A 293 20.63 5.32 6.75
C THR A 293 21.08 3.93 7.20
N GLY A 294 20.18 2.94 7.19
CA GLY A 294 20.46 1.57 7.61
C GLY A 294 19.27 0.95 8.35
N SER A 295 19.10 -0.36 8.18
CA SER A 295 18.03 -1.17 8.78
C SER A 295 18.53 -2.59 9.04
N LEU A 296 17.68 -3.47 9.58
CA LEU A 296 18.00 -4.88 9.80
C LEU A 296 17.96 -5.66 8.46
N PRO A 297 18.89 -6.60 8.22
CA PRO A 297 18.88 -7.40 6.99
C PRO A 297 17.56 -8.17 6.82
N GLY A 298 16.99 -8.12 5.60
CA GLY A 298 15.71 -8.74 5.30
C GLY A 298 14.48 -7.97 5.80
N ALA A 299 14.66 -6.82 6.46
CA ALA A 299 13.55 -5.94 6.81
C ALA A 299 12.97 -5.24 5.56
N GLN A 300 11.64 -5.16 5.51
CA GLN A 300 10.92 -4.31 4.57
C GLN A 300 10.68 -2.94 5.20
N HIS A 301 10.88 -1.88 4.43
CA HIS A 301 10.47 -0.53 4.84
C HIS A 301 8.95 -0.41 4.79
N ALA A 302 8.32 -0.23 5.95
CA ALA A 302 6.88 -0.16 6.09
C ALA A 302 6.49 0.95 7.09
N PRO A 303 6.57 2.24 6.70
CA PRO A 303 6.29 3.36 7.59
C PRO A 303 5.00 3.17 8.37
N GLY A 304 5.04 3.32 9.69
CA GLY A 304 3.98 2.85 10.59
C GLY A 304 2.56 3.29 10.19
N GLY A 305 2.38 4.57 9.84
CA GLY A 305 1.09 5.10 9.40
C GLY A 305 0.59 4.46 8.09
N GLN A 306 1.50 4.16 7.16
CA GLN A 306 1.16 3.50 5.89
C GLN A 306 0.94 2.01 6.08
N LEU A 307 1.69 1.35 6.97
CA LEU A 307 1.47 -0.06 7.30
C LEU A 307 0.07 -0.28 7.89
N ILE A 308 -0.47 0.67 8.67
CA ILE A 308 -1.86 0.61 9.17
C ILE A 308 -2.86 0.95 8.06
N GLN A 309 -2.61 2.00 7.28
CA GLN A 309 -3.54 2.48 6.25
C GLN A 309 -3.65 1.55 5.04
N ALA A 310 -2.58 0.85 4.69
CA ALA A 310 -2.43 0.09 3.47
C ALA A 310 -1.68 -1.22 3.73
N THR A 311 -2.12 -1.97 4.74
CA THR A 311 -1.44 -3.21 5.18
C THR A 311 -1.26 -4.20 4.03
N ASP A 312 -2.21 -4.24 3.10
CA ASP A 312 -2.21 -5.05 1.88
C ASP A 312 -1.05 -4.74 0.92
N GLN A 313 -0.43 -3.56 0.98
CA GLN A 313 0.75 -3.25 0.16
C GLN A 313 2.04 -3.91 0.69
N TYR A 314 2.05 -4.28 1.97
CA TYR A 314 3.23 -4.74 2.70
C TYR A 314 3.16 -6.21 3.08
N VAL A 315 1.95 -6.72 3.35
CA VAL A 315 1.70 -8.05 3.89
C VAL A 315 0.66 -8.76 3.03
N GLY A 316 1.10 -9.73 2.24
CA GLY A 316 0.22 -10.48 1.32
C GLY A 316 -0.35 -11.78 1.90
N VAL A 317 0.01 -12.12 3.15
CA VAL A 317 -0.40 -13.38 3.79
C VAL A 317 -1.21 -13.07 5.05
N ARG A 318 -2.46 -13.51 5.07
CA ARG A 318 -3.29 -13.48 6.28
C ARG A 318 -2.76 -14.49 7.29
N HIS A 319 -2.82 -14.14 8.59
CA HIS A 319 -2.30 -14.96 9.70
C HIS A 319 -0.77 -15.17 9.71
N ALA A 320 -0.03 -14.38 8.93
CA ALA A 320 1.41 -14.32 9.04
C ALA A 320 1.85 -13.62 10.34
N ARG A 321 3.11 -13.87 10.74
CA ARG A 321 3.75 -13.18 11.87
C ARG A 321 4.40 -11.90 11.40
N LEU A 322 4.00 -10.76 11.98
CA LEU A 322 4.55 -9.45 11.66
C LEU A 322 5.42 -8.99 12.83
N VAL A 323 6.73 -8.89 12.64
CA VAL A 323 7.69 -8.41 13.64
C VAL A 323 8.07 -6.98 13.30
N LEU A 324 7.65 -6.04 14.13
CA LEU A 324 7.85 -4.61 13.93
C LEU A 324 8.99 -4.11 14.80
N PHE A 325 9.76 -3.16 14.30
CA PHE A 325 10.79 -2.49 15.08
C PHE A 325 10.97 -1.03 14.67
N ASP A 326 11.50 -0.26 15.60
CA ASP A 326 11.93 1.12 15.42
C ASP A 326 13.29 1.34 16.09
N ALA A 327 13.71 2.59 16.30
CA ALA A 327 14.95 2.94 17.00
C ALA A 327 14.71 3.63 18.36
N ASP A 328 13.46 3.88 18.71
CA ASP A 328 13.05 4.80 19.79
C ASP A 328 12.17 4.13 20.86
N GLY A 329 11.57 2.97 20.55
CA GLY A 329 10.65 2.24 21.40
C GLY A 329 9.25 2.88 21.51
N VAL A 330 8.92 3.85 20.66
CA VAL A 330 7.62 4.55 20.68
C VAL A 330 6.75 4.09 19.51
N ARG A 331 7.28 4.07 18.29
CA ARG A 331 6.50 3.86 17.05
C ARG A 331 6.04 2.42 16.88
N ALA A 332 6.93 1.44 17.02
CA ALA A 332 6.64 0.03 16.78
C ALA A 332 5.55 -0.53 17.71
N PRO A 333 5.53 -0.26 19.03
CA PRO A 333 4.47 -0.77 19.89
C PRO A 333 3.09 -0.16 19.59
N ILE A 334 3.03 1.12 19.20
CA ILE A 334 1.79 1.76 18.73
C ILE A 334 1.26 1.05 17.49
N VAL A 335 2.12 0.88 16.48
CA VAL A 335 1.73 0.28 15.20
C VAL A 335 1.33 -1.18 15.39
N ALA A 336 2.05 -1.94 16.19
CA ALA A 336 1.70 -3.32 16.51
C ALA A 336 0.35 -3.42 17.22
N GLY A 337 0.05 -2.51 18.16
CA GLY A 337 -1.24 -2.43 18.83
C GLY A 337 -2.40 -2.19 17.86
N TRP A 338 -2.20 -1.39 16.82
CA TRP A 338 -3.21 -1.20 15.77
C TRP A 338 -3.36 -2.43 14.87
N LEU A 339 -2.26 -3.04 14.43
CA LEU A 339 -2.30 -4.23 13.58
C LEU A 339 -2.99 -5.42 14.28
N ARG A 340 -2.79 -5.58 15.60
CA ARG A 340 -3.50 -6.60 16.39
C ARG A 340 -5.00 -6.37 16.42
N GLN A 341 -5.42 -5.11 16.59
CA GLN A 341 -6.82 -4.74 16.51
C GLN A 341 -7.40 -4.93 15.10
N LEU A 342 -6.58 -4.75 14.07
CA LEU A 342 -6.93 -5.02 12.67
C LEU A 342 -7.02 -6.53 12.37
N GLY A 343 -6.57 -7.40 13.29
CA GLY A 343 -6.69 -8.86 13.20
C GLY A 343 -5.41 -9.58 12.78
N HIS A 344 -4.25 -8.91 12.83
CA HIS A 344 -2.94 -9.49 12.50
C HIS A 344 -2.17 -9.98 13.74
N ASP A 345 -1.34 -10.99 13.54
CA ASP A 345 -0.40 -11.47 14.56
C ASP A 345 0.87 -10.61 14.54
N ALA A 346 0.77 -9.42 15.15
CA ALA A 346 1.86 -8.45 15.24
C ALA A 346 2.61 -8.52 16.58
N TYR A 347 3.93 -8.40 16.50
CA TYR A 347 4.92 -8.48 17.57
C TYR A 347 5.86 -7.27 17.49
N VAL A 348 6.48 -6.90 18.61
CA VAL A 348 7.59 -5.93 18.66
C VAL A 348 8.91 -6.66 18.85
N LEU A 349 9.95 -6.27 18.11
CA LEU A 349 11.32 -6.77 18.33
C LEU A 349 11.91 -6.11 19.58
N HIS A 350 12.31 -6.91 20.57
CA HIS A 350 12.98 -6.45 21.78
C HIS A 350 14.22 -5.62 21.45
N GLY A 351 14.36 -4.47 22.11
CA GLY A 351 15.48 -3.54 21.92
C GLY A 351 15.57 -2.87 20.53
N GLY A 352 14.59 -3.11 19.65
CA GLY A 352 14.47 -2.45 18.34
C GLY A 352 15.69 -2.62 17.44
N LEU A 353 15.99 -1.59 16.65
CA LEU A 353 17.11 -1.59 15.70
C LEU A 353 18.47 -1.80 16.37
N HIS A 354 18.71 -1.16 17.52
CA HIS A 354 20.04 -1.18 18.15
C HIS A 354 20.40 -2.58 18.66
N GLU A 355 19.51 -3.20 19.42
CA GLU A 355 19.74 -4.56 19.93
C GLU A 355 19.59 -5.61 18.82
N GLY A 356 18.70 -5.38 17.86
CA GLY A 356 18.56 -6.21 16.66
C GLY A 356 19.87 -6.30 15.87
N LEU A 357 20.56 -5.18 15.66
CA LEU A 357 21.88 -5.18 15.03
C LEU A 357 22.94 -5.85 15.90
N ALA A 358 22.92 -5.63 17.22
CA ALA A 358 23.87 -6.24 18.15
C ALA A 358 23.71 -7.77 18.27
N SER A 359 22.51 -8.28 17.97
CA SER A 359 22.13 -9.70 18.08
C SER A 359 21.94 -10.39 16.73
N ASP A 360 22.38 -9.75 15.63
CA ASP A 360 22.26 -10.25 14.26
C ASP A 360 20.82 -10.66 13.86
N ALA A 361 19.81 -9.91 14.34
CA ALA A 361 18.42 -10.10 13.95
C ALA A 361 18.24 -9.87 12.44
N ALA A 362 17.81 -10.90 11.73
CA ALA A 362 17.66 -10.84 10.28
C ALA A 362 16.60 -11.84 9.79
N LEU A 363 16.07 -11.56 8.60
CA LEU A 363 15.37 -12.54 7.78
C LEU A 363 16.17 -12.84 6.50
N PRO A 364 15.99 -14.03 5.90
CA PRO A 364 16.53 -14.31 4.57
C PRO A 364 16.02 -13.29 3.56
N ILE A 365 16.94 -12.66 2.83
CA ILE A 365 16.58 -11.75 1.74
C ILE A 365 16.12 -12.62 0.56
N PRO A 366 14.87 -12.48 0.07
CA PRO A 366 14.43 -13.22 -1.09
C PRO A 366 15.38 -12.96 -2.27
N ALA A 367 15.89 -14.03 -2.86
CA ALA A 367 16.68 -13.90 -4.07
C ALA A 367 15.81 -13.24 -5.16
N PRO A 368 16.32 -12.22 -5.88
CA PRO A 368 15.60 -11.66 -7.01
C PRO A 368 15.32 -12.78 -8.01
N VAL A 369 14.13 -12.76 -8.61
CA VAL A 369 13.81 -13.67 -9.71
C VAL A 369 14.81 -13.40 -10.83
N SER A 370 15.68 -14.38 -11.10
CA SER A 370 16.71 -14.24 -12.13
C SER A 370 16.02 -14.21 -13.49
N GLN A 371 16.07 -13.05 -14.12
CA GLN A 371 15.68 -12.86 -15.50
C GLN A 371 16.94 -12.49 -16.29
N GLN A 372 16.97 -12.86 -17.57
CA GLN A 372 18.10 -12.47 -18.41
C GLN A 372 17.95 -10.99 -18.79
N PRO A 373 18.91 -10.13 -18.43
CA PRO A 373 18.83 -8.72 -18.78
C PRO A 373 18.77 -8.57 -20.30
N LEU A 374 17.88 -7.69 -20.76
CA LEU A 374 17.70 -7.44 -22.17
C LEU A 374 18.87 -6.61 -22.74
N PRO A 375 19.30 -6.86 -23.98
CA PRO A 375 20.23 -5.96 -24.67
C PRO A 375 19.67 -4.55 -24.73
N GLU A 376 20.48 -3.55 -24.42
CA GLU A 376 20.04 -2.15 -24.42
C GLU A 376 20.28 -1.45 -25.77
N ILE A 377 19.44 -0.46 -26.06
CA ILE A 377 19.60 0.49 -27.17
C ILE A 377 19.52 1.92 -26.63
N SER A 378 20.42 2.81 -27.08
CA SER A 378 20.37 4.22 -26.70
C SER A 378 19.20 4.95 -27.38
N ALA A 379 18.82 6.11 -26.82
CA ALA A 379 17.80 6.97 -27.41
C ALA A 379 18.12 7.36 -28.87
N ASP A 380 19.36 7.82 -29.13
CA ASP A 380 19.79 8.20 -30.49
C ASP A 380 19.75 7.03 -31.48
N ALA A 381 20.17 5.84 -31.04
CA ALA A 381 20.15 4.64 -31.88
C ALA A 381 18.72 4.18 -32.17
N LEU A 382 17.81 4.28 -31.18
CA LEU A 382 16.39 4.02 -31.38
C LEU A 382 15.78 5.02 -32.37
N ALA A 383 16.09 6.31 -32.24
CA ALA A 383 15.60 7.35 -33.15
C ALA A 383 16.03 7.08 -34.60
N GLY A 384 17.31 6.70 -34.81
CA GLY A 384 17.81 6.31 -36.13
C GLY A 384 17.13 5.06 -36.69
N ALA A 385 16.87 4.05 -35.85
CA ALA A 385 16.18 2.83 -36.25
C ALA A 385 14.70 3.06 -36.60
N LEU A 386 14.01 3.94 -35.85
CA LEU A 386 12.64 4.36 -36.14
C LEU A 386 12.55 5.06 -37.50
N ALA A 387 13.47 5.99 -37.77
CA ALA A 387 13.54 6.68 -39.07
C ALA A 387 13.80 5.71 -40.23
N ALA A 388 14.54 4.63 -39.99
CA ALA A 388 14.81 3.58 -40.97
C ALA A 388 13.67 2.54 -41.10
N GLY A 389 12.65 2.59 -40.24
CA GLY A 389 11.54 1.63 -40.23
C GLY A 389 11.93 0.21 -39.84
N THR A 390 13.07 0.02 -39.15
CA THR A 390 13.62 -1.31 -38.82
C THR A 390 13.20 -1.82 -37.44
N VAL A 391 12.55 -0.98 -36.64
CA VAL A 391 12.09 -1.29 -35.29
C VAL A 391 10.59 -1.03 -35.13
N GLN A 392 9.99 -1.70 -34.16
CA GLN A 392 8.72 -1.34 -33.54
C GLN A 392 8.95 -1.08 -32.06
N VAL A 393 8.16 -0.18 -31.47
CA VAL A 393 8.30 0.22 -30.06
C VAL A 393 7.06 -0.18 -29.29
N VAL A 394 7.25 -0.87 -28.17
CA VAL A 394 6.18 -1.22 -27.23
C VAL A 394 6.48 -0.55 -25.90
N ASP A 395 5.53 0.29 -25.45
CA ASP A 395 5.64 1.02 -24.20
C ASP A 395 4.81 0.33 -23.11
N LEU A 396 5.50 -0.09 -22.05
CA LEU A 396 4.97 -0.83 -20.91
C LEU A 396 4.80 0.06 -19.67
N ARG A 397 5.01 1.37 -19.80
CA ARG A 397 4.77 2.33 -18.71
C ARG A 397 3.27 2.44 -18.41
N PRO A 398 2.88 3.00 -17.25
CA PRO A 398 1.47 3.21 -16.94
C PRO A 398 0.71 3.94 -18.05
N SER A 399 -0.50 3.52 -18.35
CA SER A 399 -1.30 4.02 -19.48
C SER A 399 -1.47 5.53 -19.49
N MET A 400 -1.67 6.15 -18.32
CA MET A 400 -1.76 7.61 -18.18
C MET A 400 -0.42 8.32 -18.44
N ALA A 401 0.71 7.65 -18.18
CA ALA A 401 2.02 8.19 -18.53
C ALA A 401 2.25 8.12 -20.06
N PHE A 402 1.83 7.02 -20.69
CA PHE A 402 1.85 6.88 -22.15
C PHE A 402 0.96 7.93 -22.84
N ARG A 403 -0.32 8.05 -22.45
CA ARG A 403 -1.26 9.05 -22.98
C ARG A 403 -0.68 10.46 -22.94
N ARG A 404 -0.04 10.82 -21.81
CA ARG A 404 0.58 12.14 -21.61
C ARG A 404 1.74 12.37 -22.59
N ALA A 405 2.66 11.41 -22.69
CA ALA A 405 3.79 11.49 -23.62
C ALA A 405 4.45 10.11 -23.84
N HIS A 406 4.75 9.77 -25.09
CA HIS A 406 5.42 8.54 -25.51
C HIS A 406 6.29 8.76 -26.76
N VAL A 407 7.09 7.74 -27.10
CA VAL A 407 7.91 7.74 -28.31
C VAL A 407 7.00 7.69 -29.54
N PRO A 408 7.24 8.50 -30.60
CA PRO A 408 6.39 8.53 -31.78
C PRO A 408 6.18 7.15 -32.41
N GLY A 409 4.92 6.80 -32.68
CA GLY A 409 4.54 5.50 -33.24
C GLY A 409 4.66 4.31 -32.30
N ALA A 410 4.95 4.52 -31.00
CA ALA A 410 4.94 3.45 -30.01
C ALA A 410 3.52 2.91 -29.77
N THR A 411 3.42 1.63 -29.48
CA THR A 411 2.17 0.98 -29.06
C THR A 411 2.21 0.76 -27.55
N TRP A 412 1.18 1.21 -26.83
CA TRP A 412 1.04 0.85 -25.41
C TRP A 412 0.65 -0.62 -25.27
N ALA A 413 1.25 -1.32 -24.31
CA ALA A 413 0.85 -2.67 -23.97
C ALA A 413 1.00 -2.92 -22.46
N ILE A 414 0.27 -3.93 -22.00
CA ILE A 414 0.35 -4.44 -20.63
C ILE A 414 0.41 -5.96 -20.68
N ARG A 415 1.16 -6.59 -19.77
CA ARG A 415 1.52 -8.02 -19.86
C ARG A 415 0.35 -9.01 -20.04
N PRO A 416 -0.84 -8.84 -19.43
CA PRO A 416 -1.97 -9.72 -19.73
C PRO A 416 -2.53 -9.55 -21.15
N ARG A 417 -2.27 -8.41 -21.82
CA ARG A 417 -2.81 -8.02 -23.15
C ARG A 417 -1.69 -7.67 -24.14
N LEU A 418 -0.68 -8.54 -24.28
CA LEU A 418 0.43 -8.29 -25.19
C LEU A 418 0.00 -8.36 -26.67
N PRO A 419 0.46 -7.42 -27.52
CA PRO A 419 0.20 -7.49 -28.95
C PRO A 419 1.03 -8.61 -29.61
N ALA A 420 0.62 -9.00 -30.82
CA ALA A 420 1.48 -9.75 -31.72
C ALA A 420 2.62 -8.85 -32.22
N LEU A 421 3.83 -9.40 -32.29
CA LEU A 421 5.00 -8.68 -32.77
C LEU A 421 5.16 -8.87 -34.29
N ALA A 422 5.53 -7.81 -35.01
CA ALA A 422 5.95 -7.92 -36.41
C ALA A 422 7.27 -8.70 -36.50
N ALA A 423 7.31 -9.75 -37.33
CA ALA A 423 8.46 -10.65 -37.44
C ALA A 423 9.64 -10.06 -38.23
N ASP A 424 9.41 -9.01 -39.02
CA ASP A 424 10.40 -8.35 -39.87
C ASP A 424 11.15 -7.21 -39.18
N ARG A 425 10.81 -6.89 -37.92
CA ARG A 425 11.36 -5.75 -37.17
C ARG A 425 11.94 -6.16 -35.83
N ASP A 426 12.95 -5.41 -35.38
CA ASP A 426 13.40 -5.46 -33.98
C ASP A 426 12.33 -4.85 -33.07
N THR A 427 12.18 -5.36 -31.85
CA THR A 427 11.23 -4.79 -30.87
C THR A 427 12.00 -4.09 -29.77
N VAL A 428 11.67 -2.82 -29.53
CA VAL A 428 12.24 -2.05 -28.42
C VAL A 428 11.17 -1.81 -27.37
N LEU A 429 11.46 -2.25 -26.14
CA LEU A 429 10.60 -2.07 -24.99
C LEU A 429 10.97 -0.79 -24.23
N ILE A 430 9.96 -0.12 -23.68
CA ILE A 430 10.11 1.00 -22.75
C ILE A 430 9.38 0.62 -21.47
N ALA A 431 10.07 0.62 -20.33
CA ALA A 431 9.48 0.36 -19.02
C ALA A 431 10.18 1.22 -17.96
N ASP A 432 9.45 1.60 -16.90
CA ASP A 432 10.02 2.31 -15.76
C ASP A 432 10.83 1.38 -14.84
N ASP A 433 10.51 0.07 -14.87
CA ASP A 433 11.23 -1.00 -14.17
C ASP A 433 11.69 -2.03 -15.21
N PRO A 434 13.00 -2.17 -15.48
CA PRO A 434 13.54 -3.12 -16.47
C PRO A 434 13.04 -4.55 -16.30
N ARG A 435 12.76 -4.97 -15.06
CA ARG A 435 12.26 -6.32 -14.74
C ARG A 435 10.88 -6.59 -15.34
N ILE A 436 10.04 -5.56 -15.51
CA ILE A 436 8.75 -5.70 -16.21
C ILE A 436 8.99 -6.03 -17.68
N ALA A 437 9.95 -5.35 -18.33
CA ALA A 437 10.29 -5.61 -19.71
C ALA A 437 10.86 -7.02 -19.91
N GLU A 438 11.68 -7.50 -18.97
CA GLU A 438 12.19 -8.87 -18.96
C GLU A 438 11.04 -9.89 -18.85
N LEU A 439 10.08 -9.66 -17.95
CA LEU A 439 8.91 -10.53 -17.78
C LEU A 439 8.03 -10.59 -19.02
N VAL A 440 7.84 -9.45 -19.69
CA VAL A 440 7.12 -9.36 -20.96
C VAL A 440 7.89 -10.07 -22.07
N ALA A 441 9.21 -9.87 -22.15
CA ALA A 441 10.05 -10.53 -23.15
C ALA A 441 10.02 -12.05 -23.02
N ALA A 442 9.93 -12.60 -21.79
CA ALA A 442 9.80 -14.03 -21.56
C ALA A 442 8.45 -14.64 -22.02
N GLU A 443 7.41 -13.82 -22.22
CA GLU A 443 6.13 -14.27 -22.79
C GLU A 443 6.22 -14.41 -24.32
N TRP A 444 7.09 -13.63 -24.96
CA TRP A 444 7.34 -13.73 -26.41
C TRP A 444 8.45 -14.75 -26.68
N HIS A 445 8.16 -15.78 -27.46
CA HIS A 445 9.13 -16.85 -27.77
C HIS A 445 10.39 -16.34 -28.51
N THR A 446 11.45 -17.16 -28.45
CA THR A 446 12.88 -16.93 -28.77
C THR A 446 13.24 -16.42 -30.18
N THR A 447 12.29 -16.06 -31.03
CA THR A 447 12.55 -15.59 -32.40
C THR A 447 12.61 -14.07 -32.55
N SER A 448 12.18 -13.29 -31.55
CA SER A 448 12.16 -11.84 -31.63
C SER A 448 13.42 -11.21 -31.05
N ARG A 449 14.06 -10.31 -31.82
CA ARG A 449 15.17 -9.47 -31.35
C ARG A 449 14.61 -8.34 -30.48
N ILE A 450 14.49 -8.62 -29.19
CA ILE A 450 13.96 -7.68 -28.19
C ILE A 450 15.11 -6.92 -27.54
N LYS A 451 14.95 -5.60 -27.43
CA LYS A 451 15.88 -4.69 -26.74
C LYS A 451 15.13 -3.81 -25.74
N LEU A 452 15.83 -3.29 -24.75
CA LEU A 452 15.31 -2.30 -23.81
C LEU A 452 15.87 -0.91 -24.13
N LEU A 453 15.04 0.13 -24.07
CA LEU A 453 15.51 1.51 -24.17
C LEU A 453 16.34 1.87 -22.92
N ALA A 454 17.64 2.10 -23.10
CA ALA A 454 18.56 2.47 -22.03
C ALA A 454 18.09 3.78 -21.35
N GLY A 455 17.92 3.76 -20.03
CA GLY A 455 17.42 4.90 -19.26
C GLY A 455 15.94 5.25 -19.50
N GLY A 456 15.19 4.40 -20.21
CA GLY A 456 13.75 4.51 -20.42
C GLY A 456 13.31 5.79 -21.15
N PHE A 457 12.04 6.15 -20.99
CA PHE A 457 11.47 7.34 -21.63
C PHE A 457 12.13 8.65 -21.17
N ALA A 458 12.64 8.69 -19.93
CA ALA A 458 13.37 9.85 -19.43
C ALA A 458 14.61 10.15 -20.29
N ALA A 459 15.40 9.13 -20.64
CA ALA A 459 16.55 9.28 -21.53
C ALA A 459 16.16 9.76 -22.94
N TRP A 460 15.05 9.25 -23.49
CA TRP A 460 14.49 9.72 -24.76
C TRP A 460 14.19 11.23 -24.74
N THR A 461 13.50 11.69 -23.69
CA THR A 461 13.19 13.13 -23.54
C THR A 461 14.44 13.98 -23.29
N ALA A 462 15.40 13.49 -22.51
CA ALA A 462 16.65 14.19 -22.22
C ALA A 462 17.53 14.35 -23.46
N ALA A 463 17.47 13.42 -24.41
CA ALA A 463 18.13 13.51 -25.72
C ALA A 463 17.45 14.51 -26.68
N GLY A 464 16.33 15.12 -26.29
CA GLY A 464 15.62 16.11 -27.10
C GLY A 464 14.85 15.52 -28.29
N HIS A 465 14.59 14.21 -28.29
CA HIS A 465 13.79 13.58 -29.35
C HIS A 465 12.30 13.93 -29.22
N ALA A 466 11.61 13.89 -30.36
CA ALA A 466 10.18 14.19 -30.43
C ALA A 466 9.34 13.21 -29.59
N THR A 467 8.19 13.66 -29.08
CA THR A 467 7.24 12.83 -28.35
C THR A 467 5.84 13.01 -28.92
N GLU A 468 5.02 11.98 -28.80
CA GLU A 468 3.58 12.00 -29.11
C GLU A 468 2.78 11.88 -27.82
N GLY A 469 1.55 12.39 -27.82
CA GLY A 469 0.64 12.32 -26.68
C GLY A 469 -0.79 12.46 -27.18
N ALA A 470 -1.69 11.67 -26.61
CA ALA A 470 -3.09 11.67 -26.97
C ALA A 470 -3.93 11.26 -25.76
N GLU A 471 -4.92 12.08 -25.42
CA GLU A 471 -5.72 11.94 -24.20
C GLU A 471 -6.47 10.59 -24.12
N ASN A 472 -6.87 10.05 -25.27
CA ASN A 472 -7.71 8.85 -25.38
C ASN A 472 -7.04 7.71 -26.16
N VAL A 473 -5.71 7.69 -26.24
CA VAL A 473 -4.96 6.59 -26.87
C VAL A 473 -3.92 6.05 -25.89
N PRO A 474 -4.09 4.81 -25.40
CA PRO A 474 -5.18 3.87 -25.68
C PRO A 474 -6.52 4.30 -25.03
N PRO A 475 -7.69 3.79 -25.45
CA PRO A 475 -9.00 4.14 -24.86
C PRO A 475 -9.13 3.65 -23.41
N ASP A 476 -10.07 4.21 -22.63
CA ASP A 476 -10.22 3.91 -21.18
C ASP A 476 -10.40 2.42 -20.90
N ALA A 477 -11.14 1.71 -21.74
CA ALA A 477 -11.39 0.26 -21.62
C ALA A 477 -10.11 -0.60 -21.72
N ASP A 478 -9.05 -0.05 -22.33
CA ASP A 478 -7.76 -0.71 -22.45
C ASP A 478 -6.83 -0.39 -21.27
N CYS A 479 -7.03 0.76 -20.62
CA CYS A 479 -6.25 1.24 -19.47
C CYS A 479 -6.60 0.53 -18.15
N ILE A 480 -6.53 -0.81 -18.16
CA ILE A 480 -6.88 -1.65 -17.00
C ILE A 480 -5.95 -1.49 -15.79
N ASP A 481 -4.81 -0.82 -15.95
CA ASP A 481 -3.89 -0.42 -14.89
C ASP A 481 -4.32 0.85 -14.15
N TYR A 482 -5.33 1.56 -14.64
CA TYR A 482 -5.80 2.81 -14.06
C TYR A 482 -7.22 2.68 -13.52
N LEU A 483 -7.41 3.04 -12.25
CA LEU A 483 -8.72 3.08 -11.61
C LEU A 483 -9.42 4.38 -11.98
N PHE A 484 -10.44 4.31 -12.85
CA PHE A 484 -11.23 5.48 -13.23
C PHE A 484 -12.28 5.86 -12.18
N PHE A 485 -12.72 4.90 -11.34
CA PHE A 485 -13.60 5.18 -10.22
C PHE A 485 -13.07 6.33 -9.34
N VAL A 486 -13.79 7.46 -9.34
CA VAL A 486 -13.53 8.67 -8.54
C VAL A 486 -12.05 9.13 -8.55
N HIS A 487 -11.37 8.98 -9.70
CA HIS A 487 -9.94 9.24 -9.87
C HIS A 487 -9.58 10.72 -9.71
N ASP A 488 -10.48 11.61 -10.14
CA ASP A 488 -10.34 13.07 -10.13
C ASP A 488 -10.92 13.73 -8.85
N ARG A 489 -11.28 12.94 -7.83
CA ARG A 489 -11.83 13.45 -6.55
C ARG A 489 -10.92 14.42 -5.81
N HIS A 490 -9.63 14.41 -6.13
CA HIS A 490 -8.62 15.32 -5.56
C HIS A 490 -8.21 16.44 -6.52
N ASP A 491 -8.81 16.49 -7.71
CA ASP A 491 -8.45 17.40 -8.80
C ASP A 491 -9.65 18.28 -9.19
N GLY A 492 -10.50 18.62 -8.21
CA GLY A 492 -11.60 19.57 -8.35
C GLY A 492 -12.99 18.97 -8.55
N ASN A 493 -13.13 17.64 -8.68
CA ASN A 493 -14.42 17.00 -8.87
C ASN A 493 -15.17 16.73 -7.55
N LYS A 494 -16.10 17.62 -7.19
CA LYS A 494 -16.95 17.47 -5.99
C LYS A 494 -17.89 16.27 -6.04
N ALA A 495 -18.37 15.87 -7.22
CA ALA A 495 -19.25 14.71 -7.34
C ALA A 495 -18.49 13.42 -7.01
N ALA A 496 -17.27 13.27 -7.54
CA ALA A 496 -16.38 12.17 -7.24
C ALA A 496 -16.00 12.13 -5.75
N ALA A 497 -15.71 13.28 -5.12
CA ALA A 497 -15.43 13.35 -3.68
C ALA A 497 -16.64 12.89 -2.83
N ARG A 498 -17.87 13.33 -3.16
CA ARG A 498 -19.08 12.86 -2.46
C ARG A 498 -19.31 11.37 -2.64
N GLN A 499 -19.12 10.86 -3.86
CA GLN A 499 -19.26 9.44 -4.15
C GLN A 499 -18.26 8.59 -3.38
N TYR A 500 -17.01 9.04 -3.25
CA TYR A 500 -15.99 8.37 -2.44
C TYR A 500 -16.38 8.31 -0.95
N LEU A 501 -16.83 9.42 -0.36
CA LEU A 501 -17.25 9.45 1.05
C LEU A 501 -18.48 8.58 1.32
N ALA A 502 -19.45 8.56 0.39
CA ALA A 502 -20.61 7.69 0.47
C ALA A 502 -20.22 6.21 0.42
N TRP A 503 -19.21 5.87 -0.40
CA TRP A 503 -18.62 4.53 -0.42
C TRP A 503 -17.93 4.19 0.91
N GLU A 504 -17.04 5.05 1.42
CA GLU A 504 -16.26 4.79 2.65
C GLU A 504 -17.18 4.58 3.86
N THR A 505 -18.20 5.43 4.02
CA THR A 505 -19.19 5.31 5.12
C THR A 505 -20.17 4.14 4.95
N GLY A 506 -20.34 3.65 3.71
CA GLY A 506 -21.20 2.50 3.39
C GLY A 506 -20.50 1.14 3.48
N LEU A 507 -19.20 1.10 3.80
CA LEU A 507 -18.42 -0.16 3.83
C LEU A 507 -18.98 -1.15 4.84
N LEU A 508 -19.27 -0.72 6.07
CA LEU A 508 -19.69 -1.61 7.16
C LEU A 508 -20.96 -2.41 6.87
N ALA A 509 -21.90 -1.82 6.11
CA ALA A 509 -23.15 -2.49 5.74
C ALA A 509 -22.97 -3.59 4.69
N GLN A 510 -21.81 -3.66 4.04
CA GLN A 510 -21.49 -4.63 2.98
C GLN A 510 -20.78 -5.88 3.52
N LEU A 511 -20.19 -5.79 4.72
CA LEU A 511 -19.47 -6.91 5.34
C LEU A 511 -20.44 -7.96 5.88
N ASP A 512 -20.02 -9.22 5.81
CA ASP A 512 -20.67 -10.29 6.56
C ASP A 512 -20.14 -10.45 8.00
N ALA A 513 -20.76 -11.35 8.76
CA ALA A 513 -20.42 -11.59 10.15
C ALA A 513 -19.01 -12.17 10.34
N GLN A 514 -18.48 -12.94 9.38
CA GLN A 514 -17.15 -13.53 9.47
C GLN A 514 -16.06 -12.47 9.21
N GLU A 515 -16.31 -11.56 8.27
CA GLU A 515 -15.44 -10.42 7.96
C GLU A 515 -15.41 -9.43 9.13
N LEU A 516 -16.57 -9.08 9.69
CA LEU A 516 -16.64 -8.23 10.88
C LEU A 516 -15.96 -8.87 12.10
N GLY A 517 -16.15 -10.18 12.28
CA GLY A 517 -15.57 -10.93 13.39
C GLY A 517 -14.05 -11.07 13.36
N ALA A 518 -13.39 -10.70 12.26
CA ALA A 518 -11.93 -10.73 12.16
C ALA A 518 -11.23 -9.57 12.87
N PHE A 519 -11.94 -8.45 13.08
CA PHE A 519 -11.39 -7.27 13.75
C PHE A 519 -11.52 -7.40 15.28
N ARG A 520 -10.50 -6.97 16.01
CA ARG A 520 -10.44 -6.98 17.47
C ARG A 520 -10.48 -5.54 18.01
N VAL A 521 -11.65 -4.91 18.03
CA VAL A 521 -11.81 -3.49 18.44
C VAL A 521 -12.61 -3.40 19.74
N GLY A 522 -12.41 -2.34 20.52
CA GLY A 522 -13.16 -2.08 21.74
C GLY A 522 -12.87 -3.13 22.81
N THR A 523 -13.90 -3.81 23.33
CA THR A 523 -13.73 -4.86 24.34
C THR A 523 -12.97 -6.09 23.83
N GLY A 524 -12.94 -6.31 22.51
CA GLY A 524 -12.17 -7.40 21.89
C GLY A 524 -10.68 -7.10 21.74
N ALA A 525 -10.28 -5.82 21.84
CA ALA A 525 -8.91 -5.37 21.58
C ALA A 525 -7.88 -5.86 22.61
N THR A 526 -8.34 -6.29 23.80
CA THR A 526 -7.47 -6.71 24.90
C THR A 526 -7.31 -8.22 25.00
N GLN A 527 -7.87 -8.99 24.06
CA GLN A 527 -7.75 -10.45 24.04
C GLN A 527 -6.51 -10.90 23.25
N PRO A 528 -5.77 -11.91 23.74
CA PRO A 528 -4.53 -12.39 23.12
C PRO A 528 -4.71 -12.93 21.69
#